data_AF-A0A662FYK1-F1
#
_entry.id   AF-A0A662FYK1-F1
#
_cell.length_a   1.000
_cell.length_b   1.000
_cell.length_c   1.000
_cell.angle_alpha   90.00
_cell.angle_beta   90.00
_cell.angle_gamma   90.00
#
_symmetry.space_group_name_H-M   'P 1'
#
loop_
_entity.id
_entity.type
_entity.pdbx_description
1 polymer ?
#
loop_
_entity_poly.entity_id
_entity_poly.type
_entity_poly.pdbx_seq_one_letter_code
_entity_poly.pdbx_strand_id
1 'polypeptide(L)'
;MSKPDYMLPYEDIPFMHWGIITKHNFSEDKAKYVPRKRWDPLSSAEIKLYDPSTGKLIPIGKRRGHFSYVSPIRAKRPNELKEKKVPSKKHDVFKNIIDGKDYAIFITINDKRVDSAFSVTPVMKDLEGVKAATIINRFPAMVRHIDPVIEEKVRQLIEDKYTRIARGINLVTFVVTEY
;
A
#
# COMPACT_ATOMS: atom_id res chain seq x y z
N MET A 1 14.49 9.42 21.94
CA MET A 1 13.82 8.28 21.30
C MET A 1 14.77 7.10 21.37
N SER A 2 14.31 5.95 21.87
CA SER A 2 15.09 4.70 21.86
C SER A 2 15.47 4.30 20.44
N LYS A 3 16.64 3.66 20.27
CA LYS A 3 17.03 3.02 19.00
C LYS A 3 16.05 1.86 18.69
N PRO A 4 15.80 1.52 17.42
CA PRO A 4 15.02 0.34 17.09
C PRO A 4 15.73 -0.91 17.63
N ASP A 5 14.95 -1.89 18.09
CA ASP A 5 15.48 -3.10 18.70
C ASP A 5 16.06 -4.03 17.64
N TYR A 6 15.41 -4.10 16.48
CA TYR A 6 15.85 -4.89 15.33
C TYR A 6 15.43 -4.23 14.01
N MET A 7 16.24 -4.42 12.98
CA MET A 7 15.97 -3.96 11.62
C MET A 7 15.90 -5.17 10.70
N LEU A 8 14.89 -5.23 9.83
CA LEU A 8 14.78 -6.29 8.82
C LEU A 8 15.78 -5.97 7.69
N PRO A 9 16.72 -6.87 7.36
CA PRO A 9 17.60 -6.70 6.21
C PRO A 9 16.84 -6.53 4.91
N TYR A 10 17.39 -5.77 3.97
CA TYR A 10 16.73 -5.41 2.71
C TYR A 10 16.45 -6.64 1.83
N GLU A 11 17.38 -7.58 1.84
CA GLU A 11 17.35 -8.87 1.17
C GLU A 11 16.25 -9.80 1.71
N ASP A 12 15.89 -9.66 2.98
CA ASP A 12 14.89 -10.50 3.66
C ASP A 12 13.46 -9.97 3.49
N ILE A 13 13.29 -8.79 2.90
CA ILE A 13 11.97 -8.18 2.68
C ILE A 13 11.16 -9.07 1.72
N PRO A 14 10.01 -9.63 2.16
CA PRO A 14 9.18 -10.43 1.27
C PRO A 14 8.63 -9.62 0.11
N PHE A 15 8.38 -10.29 -1.02
CA PHE A 15 7.86 -9.64 -2.23
C PHE A 15 6.63 -8.79 -1.92
N MET A 16 6.67 -7.51 -2.33
CA MET A 16 5.59 -6.53 -2.18
C MET A 16 5.20 -6.15 -0.75
N HIS A 17 5.88 -6.66 0.28
CA HIS A 17 5.71 -6.09 1.63
C HIS A 17 6.12 -4.60 1.62
N TRP A 18 5.27 -3.76 2.20
CA TRP A 18 5.37 -2.29 2.17
C TRP A 18 5.49 -1.68 0.76
N GLY A 19 5.07 -2.42 -0.27
CA GLY A 19 5.17 -2.02 -1.67
C GLY A 19 6.61 -2.01 -2.19
N ILE A 20 7.48 -2.85 -1.62
CA ILE A 20 8.90 -2.94 -1.97
C ILE A 20 9.12 -4.16 -2.87
N ILE A 21 9.75 -3.93 -4.02
CA ILE A 21 10.21 -4.98 -4.94
C ILE A 21 11.72 -4.83 -5.11
N THR A 22 12.47 -5.87 -4.81
CA THR A 22 13.93 -5.85 -4.85
C THR A 22 14.43 -6.94 -5.79
N LYS A 23 15.70 -6.85 -6.18
CA LYS A 23 16.38 -7.95 -6.89
C LYS A 23 16.43 -9.25 -6.09
N HIS A 24 16.26 -9.19 -4.76
CA HIS A 24 16.32 -10.35 -3.87
C HIS A 24 14.97 -11.05 -3.74
N ASN A 25 13.86 -10.31 -3.83
CA ASN A 25 12.51 -10.86 -3.62
C ASN A 25 11.71 -11.05 -4.92
N PHE A 26 12.20 -10.53 -6.04
CA PHE A 26 11.61 -10.66 -7.36
C PHE A 26 12.07 -11.92 -8.10
N SER A 27 11.17 -12.49 -8.88
CA SER A 27 11.44 -13.55 -9.86
C SER A 27 10.49 -13.35 -11.06
N GLU A 28 10.86 -13.82 -12.24
CA GLU A 28 10.11 -13.50 -13.48
C GLU A 28 8.66 -13.99 -13.45
N ASP A 29 8.39 -15.12 -12.79
CA ASP A 29 7.05 -15.65 -12.55
C ASP A 29 6.16 -14.70 -11.71
N LYS A 30 6.77 -13.82 -10.91
CA LYS A 30 6.07 -12.81 -10.11
C LYS A 30 5.75 -11.53 -10.88
N ALA A 31 6.25 -11.35 -12.10
CA ALA A 31 6.02 -10.13 -12.89
C ALA A 31 4.52 -9.82 -13.13
N LYS A 32 3.68 -10.86 -13.19
CA LYS A 32 2.21 -10.74 -13.30
C LYS A 32 1.54 -10.23 -12.03
N TYR A 33 2.18 -10.37 -10.87
CA TYR A 33 1.66 -9.91 -9.57
C TYR A 33 2.09 -8.48 -9.23
N VAL A 34 2.99 -7.88 -10.01
CA VAL A 34 3.35 -6.48 -9.85
C VAL A 34 2.11 -5.62 -10.14
N PRO A 35 1.65 -4.77 -9.20
CA PRO A 35 0.49 -3.93 -9.42
C PRO A 35 0.62 -3.05 -10.66
N ARG A 36 -0.38 -3.11 -11.54
CA ARG A 36 -0.48 -2.30 -12.75
C ARG A 36 -1.75 -1.47 -12.70
N LYS A 37 -1.69 -0.24 -13.17
CA LYS A 37 -2.85 0.64 -13.34
C LYS A 37 -2.98 0.93 -14.83
N ARG A 38 -4.10 0.51 -15.41
CA ARG A 38 -4.53 0.94 -16.74
C ARG A 38 -5.22 2.28 -16.59
N TRP A 39 -4.69 3.28 -17.28
CA TRP A 39 -5.35 4.57 -17.40
C TRP A 39 -6.39 4.44 -18.49
N ASP A 40 -7.66 4.51 -18.12
CA ASP A 40 -8.72 4.60 -19.12
C ASP A 40 -8.59 5.97 -19.83
N PRO A 41 -8.27 6.02 -21.13
CA PRO A 41 -8.20 7.29 -21.86
C PRO A 41 -9.53 8.06 -21.81
N LEU A 42 -10.66 7.37 -21.67
CA LEU A 42 -11.99 7.98 -21.53
C LEU A 42 -12.21 8.57 -20.13
N SER A 43 -11.52 8.09 -19.10
CA SER A 43 -11.57 8.70 -17.75
C SER A 43 -10.96 10.11 -17.69
N SER A 44 -10.23 10.51 -18.72
CA SER A 44 -9.67 11.86 -18.89
C SER A 44 -10.44 12.70 -19.93
N ALA A 45 -11.46 12.11 -20.58
CA ALA A 45 -12.34 12.82 -21.48
C ALA A 45 -13.24 13.76 -20.68
N GLU A 46 -13.50 14.95 -21.24
CA GLU A 46 -14.45 15.89 -20.65
C GLU A 46 -15.86 15.33 -20.79
N ILE A 47 -16.54 15.11 -19.66
CA ILE A 47 -17.95 14.73 -19.67
C ILE A 47 -18.75 15.97 -20.05
N LYS A 48 -19.58 15.86 -21.09
CA LYS A 48 -20.50 16.90 -21.54
C LYS A 48 -21.93 16.43 -21.28
N LEU A 49 -22.69 17.21 -20.55
CA LEU A 49 -24.11 16.97 -20.32
C LEU A 49 -24.93 17.86 -21.26
N TYR A 50 -26.00 17.30 -21.82
CA TYR A 50 -26.96 18.08 -22.59
C TYR A 50 -27.91 18.80 -21.64
N ASP A 51 -28.02 20.12 -21.77
CA ASP A 51 -29.02 20.91 -21.07
C ASP A 51 -30.25 21.12 -21.99
N PRO A 52 -31.40 20.49 -21.69
CA PRO A 52 -32.61 20.62 -22.50
C PRO A 52 -33.20 22.03 -22.51
N SER A 53 -32.91 22.84 -21.48
CA SER A 53 -33.47 24.19 -21.33
C SER A 53 -32.74 25.24 -22.18
N THR A 54 -31.45 25.04 -22.41
CA THR A 54 -30.61 25.96 -23.19
C THR A 54 -30.18 25.38 -24.54
N GLY A 55 -30.41 24.07 -24.78
CA GLY A 55 -30.02 23.35 -25.99
C GLY A 55 -28.50 23.17 -26.15
N LYS A 56 -27.72 23.44 -25.10
CA LYS A 56 -26.25 23.45 -25.15
C LYS A 56 -25.65 22.25 -24.43
N LEU A 57 -24.48 21.82 -24.90
CA LEU A 57 -23.64 20.87 -24.19
C LEU A 57 -22.83 21.61 -23.12
N ILE A 58 -23.08 21.31 -21.86
CA ILE A 58 -22.40 21.89 -20.71
C ILE A 58 -21.26 20.95 -20.28
N PRO A 59 -20.00 21.38 -20.32
CA PRO A 59 -18.89 20.60 -19.77
C PRO A 59 -18.96 20.60 -18.24
N ILE A 60 -18.99 19.42 -17.62
CA ILE A 60 -18.99 19.29 -16.14
C ILE A 60 -17.58 19.15 -15.55
N GLY A 61 -16.54 19.40 -16.36
CA GLY A 61 -15.14 19.37 -15.99
C GLY A 61 -14.53 17.95 -16.00
N LYS A 62 -13.20 17.88 -16.12
CA LYS A 62 -12.44 16.63 -15.99
C LYS A 62 -12.37 16.23 -14.51
N ARG A 63 -12.54 14.94 -14.21
CA ARG A 63 -12.39 14.27 -12.88
C ARG A 63 -13.64 14.16 -11.98
N ARG A 64 -14.78 13.71 -12.49
CA ARG A 64 -15.83 13.10 -11.64
C ARG A 64 -16.17 11.70 -12.17
N GLY A 65 -15.55 10.67 -11.59
CA GLY A 65 -15.75 9.27 -11.97
C GLY A 65 -14.85 8.34 -11.16
N HIS A 66 -15.49 7.41 -10.44
CA HIS A 66 -14.98 6.59 -9.34
C HIS A 66 -13.68 5.82 -9.65
N PHE A 67 -12.62 6.04 -8.86
CA PHE A 67 -11.47 5.13 -8.82
C PHE A 67 -11.65 4.15 -7.67
N SER A 68 -11.69 2.85 -7.98
CA SER A 68 -11.53 1.79 -7.00
C SER A 68 -10.11 1.25 -7.06
N TYR A 69 -9.38 1.34 -5.95
CA TYR A 69 -8.07 0.70 -5.82
C TYR A 69 -8.27 -0.81 -5.60
N VAL A 70 -7.77 -1.62 -6.53
CA VAL A 70 -7.77 -3.08 -6.40
C VAL A 70 -6.35 -3.52 -6.03
N SER A 71 -6.17 -4.08 -4.84
CA SER A 71 -4.90 -4.68 -4.39
C SER A 71 -4.82 -6.14 -4.84
N PRO A 72 -3.76 -6.56 -5.56
CA PRO A 72 -3.57 -7.96 -5.93
C PRO A 72 -3.22 -8.83 -4.71
N ILE A 73 -2.66 -8.25 -3.64
CA ILE A 73 -2.50 -8.92 -2.35
C ILE A 73 -3.78 -8.70 -1.54
N ARG A 74 -4.88 -9.30 -1.99
CA ARG A 74 -5.90 -9.74 -1.06
C ARG A 74 -5.47 -11.12 -0.61
N ALA A 75 -4.91 -11.22 0.60
CA ALA A 75 -4.92 -12.51 1.29
C ALA A 75 -6.35 -13.07 1.19
N LYS A 76 -6.48 -14.37 0.91
CA LYS A 76 -7.75 -15.09 0.99
C LYS A 76 -8.39 -14.65 2.31
N ARG A 77 -9.53 -13.94 2.27
CA ARG A 77 -10.30 -13.65 3.49
C ARG A 77 -10.54 -15.04 4.11
N PRO A 78 -10.16 -15.32 5.36
CA PRO A 78 -10.29 -16.66 5.92
C PRO A 78 -11.77 -17.00 6.09
N ASN A 79 -12.39 -17.46 5.01
CA ASN A 79 -13.71 -18.06 4.95
C ASN A 79 -13.62 -19.59 4.77
N GLU A 80 -12.43 -20.16 4.97
CA GLU A 80 -12.18 -21.62 4.99
C GLU A 80 -11.77 -22.11 6.39
N LEU A 81 -12.27 -21.46 7.44
CA LEU A 81 -12.43 -22.10 8.74
C LEU A 81 -13.92 -22.20 9.04
N LYS A 82 -14.61 -23.01 8.22
CA LYS A 82 -15.72 -23.77 8.75
C LYS A 82 -15.13 -24.62 9.87
N GLU A 83 -15.65 -24.40 11.07
CA GLU A 83 -15.37 -25.18 12.28
C GLU A 83 -13.99 -24.98 12.92
N LYS A 84 -13.82 -23.86 13.62
CA LYS A 84 -13.18 -23.85 14.95
C LYS A 84 -13.64 -22.61 15.71
N LYS A 85 -14.16 -22.84 16.92
CA LYS A 85 -14.72 -21.86 17.87
C LYS A 85 -13.92 -20.56 17.85
N VAL A 86 -14.54 -19.48 17.40
CA VAL A 86 -14.01 -18.11 17.51
C VAL A 86 -13.83 -17.82 19.01
N PRO A 87 -12.62 -17.58 19.54
CA PRO A 87 -12.50 -16.90 20.81
C PRO A 87 -12.99 -15.47 20.59
N SER A 88 -13.96 -15.04 21.38
CA SER A 88 -14.65 -13.74 21.36
C SER A 88 -13.77 -12.51 21.67
N LYS A 89 -12.46 -12.55 21.41
CA LYS A 89 -11.58 -11.39 21.55
C LYS A 89 -11.41 -10.72 20.19
N LYS A 90 -11.79 -9.45 20.09
CA LYS A 90 -11.39 -8.56 18.99
C LYS A 90 -9.87 -8.65 18.84
N HIS A 91 -9.39 -9.30 17.77
CA HIS A 91 -7.96 -9.35 17.48
C HIS A 91 -7.55 -7.99 16.94
N ASP A 92 -6.80 -7.22 17.74
CA ASP A 92 -6.15 -6.02 17.24
C ASP A 92 -4.97 -6.43 16.35
N VAL A 93 -5.04 -6.01 15.08
CA VAL A 93 -4.04 -6.32 14.07
C VAL A 93 -2.74 -5.52 14.26
N PHE A 94 -2.77 -4.45 15.05
CA PHE A 94 -1.61 -3.61 15.33
C PHE A 94 -0.91 -3.97 16.64
N LYS A 95 -1.50 -4.83 17.48
CA LYS A 95 -0.94 -5.15 18.81
C LYS A 95 0.52 -5.62 18.77
N ASN A 96 0.88 -6.49 17.83
CA ASN A 96 2.27 -6.94 17.69
C ASN A 96 3.22 -5.84 17.22
N ILE A 97 2.73 -4.88 16.42
CA ILE A 97 3.52 -3.71 16.01
C ILE A 97 3.70 -2.75 17.20
N ILE A 98 2.65 -2.54 17.99
CA ILE A 98 2.67 -1.71 19.21
C ILE A 98 3.66 -2.26 20.22
N ASP A 99 3.62 -3.57 20.46
CA ASP A 99 4.48 -4.28 21.41
C ASP A 99 5.94 -4.45 20.90
N GLY A 100 6.29 -3.92 19.73
CA GLY A 100 7.63 -4.07 19.14
C GLY A 100 7.98 -5.52 18.73
N LYS A 101 6.99 -6.38 18.53
CA LYS A 101 7.15 -7.81 18.16
C LYS A 101 7.00 -8.08 16.67
N ASP A 102 6.74 -7.04 15.88
CA ASP A 102 6.54 -7.15 14.44
C ASP A 102 7.09 -5.92 13.71
N TYR A 103 7.55 -6.12 12.49
CA TYR A 103 8.23 -5.10 11.70
C TYR A 103 7.25 -4.07 11.14
N ALA A 104 7.62 -2.80 11.20
CA ALA A 104 6.92 -1.72 10.52
C ALA A 104 7.89 -0.64 10.03
N ILE A 105 7.47 0.12 9.01
CA ILE A 105 8.17 1.33 8.58
C ILE A 105 7.40 2.51 9.15
N PHE A 106 7.88 3.07 10.25
CA PHE A 106 7.26 4.20 10.94
C PHE A 106 7.57 5.51 10.22
N ILE A 107 6.55 6.29 9.87
CA ILE A 107 6.70 7.60 9.25
C ILE A 107 6.56 8.70 10.28
N THR A 108 5.55 8.59 11.14
CA THR A 108 5.36 9.49 12.28
C THR A 108 5.06 8.70 13.54
N ILE A 109 5.56 9.21 14.67
CA ILE A 109 5.24 8.74 16.01
C ILE A 109 4.80 9.99 16.78
N ASN A 110 3.56 9.98 17.27
CA ASN A 110 2.85 11.18 17.72
C ASN A 110 2.86 12.27 16.63
N ASP A 111 3.31 13.47 16.98
CA ASP A 111 3.44 14.65 16.12
C ASP A 111 4.79 14.73 15.40
N LYS A 112 5.71 13.77 15.63
CA LYS A 112 7.07 13.81 15.09
C LYS A 112 7.22 12.88 13.91
N ARG A 113 7.70 13.43 12.79
CA ARG A 113 8.19 12.62 11.67
C ARG A 113 9.51 11.96 12.06
N VAL A 114 9.54 10.63 11.95
CA VAL A 114 10.71 9.81 12.33
C VAL A 114 11.42 9.21 11.12
N ASP A 115 10.74 9.09 9.98
CA ASP A 115 11.33 8.56 8.76
C ASP A 115 10.69 9.15 7.48
N SER A 116 11.24 8.76 6.33
CA SER A 116 10.76 9.06 5.00
C SER A 116 9.72 8.06 4.52
N ALA A 117 8.70 8.55 3.79
CA ALA A 117 7.76 7.69 3.08
C ALA A 117 8.41 6.84 1.97
N PHE A 118 9.68 7.07 1.67
CA PHE A 118 10.50 6.27 0.74
C PHE A 118 11.49 5.34 1.46
N SER A 119 11.51 5.32 2.79
CA SER A 119 12.35 4.40 3.57
C SER A 119 12.08 2.95 3.21
N VAL A 120 13.12 2.15 3.06
CA VAL A 120 13.03 0.71 2.76
C VAL A 120 13.44 -0.15 3.94
N THR A 121 13.42 0.42 5.15
CA THR A 121 13.96 -0.21 6.35
C THR A 121 12.86 -0.46 7.38
N PRO A 122 12.22 -1.64 7.37
CA PRO A 122 11.31 -2.04 8.43
C PRO A 122 12.07 -2.27 9.73
N VAL A 123 11.49 -1.83 10.83
CA VAL A 123 12.07 -1.96 12.17
C VAL A 123 11.05 -2.52 13.16
N MET A 124 11.54 -3.25 14.16
CA MET A 124 10.78 -3.55 15.37
C MET A 124 11.07 -2.45 16.40
N LYS A 125 10.00 -1.89 16.95
CA LYS A 125 10.08 -0.78 17.90
C LYS A 125 8.90 -0.84 18.87
N ASP A 126 9.19 -0.87 20.16
CA ASP A 126 8.18 -0.69 21.19
C ASP A 126 7.61 0.75 21.16
N LEU A 127 6.28 0.84 21.20
CA LEU A 127 5.53 2.09 21.19
C LEU A 127 4.95 2.44 22.58
N GLU A 128 5.51 1.90 23.66
CA GLU A 128 5.16 2.31 25.02
C GLU A 128 5.16 3.85 25.17
N GLY A 129 4.08 4.40 25.72
CA GLY A 129 3.89 5.85 25.92
C GLY A 129 3.60 6.66 24.64
N VAL A 130 3.49 6.02 23.47
CA VAL A 130 3.06 6.67 22.22
C VAL A 130 1.54 6.76 22.20
N LYS A 131 0.98 7.89 21.74
CA LYS A 131 -0.47 8.09 21.58
C LYS A 131 -0.98 7.58 20.24
N ALA A 132 -0.25 7.85 19.16
CA ALA A 132 -0.59 7.42 17.82
C ALA A 132 0.67 7.23 16.97
N ALA A 133 0.59 6.35 15.98
CA ALA A 133 1.66 6.12 15.02
C ALA A 133 1.10 6.01 13.60
N THR A 134 1.90 6.47 12.63
CA THR A 134 1.64 6.25 11.20
C THR A 134 2.73 5.39 10.61
N ILE A 135 2.34 4.30 9.95
CA ILE A 135 3.25 3.35 9.28
C ILE A 135 2.95 3.29 7.78
N ILE A 136 3.91 2.79 6.99
CA ILE A 136 3.59 2.29 5.64
C ILE A 136 2.72 1.03 5.78
N ASN A 137 1.62 0.95 5.02
CA ASN A 137 0.81 -0.27 4.94
C ASN A 137 1.68 -1.45 4.48
N ARG A 138 1.69 -2.56 5.23
CA ARG A 138 2.46 -3.76 4.88
C ARG A 138 2.00 -4.41 3.57
N PHE A 139 0.73 -4.31 3.22
CA PHE A 139 0.16 -4.95 2.02
C PHE A 139 -0.51 -3.92 1.10
N PRO A 140 0.25 -2.98 0.51
CA PRO A 140 -0.34 -1.92 -0.30
C PRO A 140 -0.76 -2.45 -1.67
N ALA A 141 -1.77 -1.81 -2.25
CA ALA A 141 -2.24 -2.07 -3.62
C ALA A 141 -1.30 -1.53 -4.71
N MET A 142 -0.18 -0.92 -4.33
CA MET A 142 0.69 -0.13 -5.20
C MET A 142 2.15 -0.39 -4.87
N VAL A 143 3.01 -0.26 -5.88
CA VAL A 143 4.45 -0.32 -5.74
C VAL A 143 4.95 1.03 -5.24
N ARG A 144 5.60 1.04 -4.10
CA ARG A 144 6.22 2.21 -3.49
C ARG A 144 7.68 2.32 -3.91
N HIS A 145 8.42 1.20 -3.79
CA HIS A 145 9.82 1.07 -4.16
C HIS A 145 10.03 -0.13 -5.08
N ILE A 146 10.85 0.04 -6.10
CA ILE A 146 11.28 -1.06 -6.99
C ILE A 146 12.71 -0.79 -7.43
N ASP A 147 13.56 -1.80 -7.38
CA ASP A 147 14.93 -1.67 -7.88
C ASP A 147 14.90 -1.34 -9.40
N PRO A 148 15.72 -0.38 -9.88
CA PRO A 148 15.66 0.09 -11.27
C PRO A 148 15.79 -1.02 -12.32
N VAL A 149 16.65 -2.01 -12.07
CA VAL A 149 16.86 -3.16 -12.97
C VAL A 149 15.59 -4.01 -13.09
N ILE A 150 14.84 -4.16 -11.99
CA ILE A 150 13.58 -4.92 -11.99
C ILE A 150 12.47 -4.09 -12.63
N GLU A 151 12.44 -2.78 -12.38
CA GLU A 151 11.50 -1.88 -13.02
C GLU A 151 11.57 -1.95 -14.54
N GLU A 152 12.77 -1.94 -15.11
CA GLU A 152 12.96 -2.03 -16.56
C GLU A 152 12.42 -3.35 -17.12
N LYS A 153 12.76 -4.47 -16.47
CA LYS A 153 12.22 -5.80 -16.83
C LYS A 153 10.70 -5.83 -16.81
N VAL A 154 10.09 -5.29 -15.75
CA VAL A 154 8.62 -5.28 -15.62
C VAL A 154 7.98 -4.37 -16.68
N ARG A 155 8.59 -3.24 -17.02
CA ARG A 155 8.09 -2.33 -18.06
C ARG A 155 8.07 -2.97 -19.44
N GLN A 156 9.09 -3.76 -19.77
CA GLN A 156 9.16 -4.49 -21.05
C GLN A 156 8.04 -5.54 -21.18
N LEU A 157 7.50 -6.03 -20.06
CA LEU A 157 6.36 -6.96 -20.01
C LEU A 157 4.98 -6.27 -20.02
N ILE A 158 4.94 -4.94 -20.19
CA ILE A 158 3.68 -4.19 -20.33
C ILE A 158 3.41 -3.96 -21.82
N GLU A 159 2.45 -4.70 -22.36
CA GLU A 159 2.10 -4.67 -23.79
C GLU A 159 1.27 -3.42 -24.18
N ASP A 160 0.50 -2.86 -23.25
CA ASP A 160 -0.44 -1.77 -23.51
C ASP A 160 0.12 -0.40 -23.08
N LYS A 161 0.13 0.56 -24.01
CA LYS A 161 0.65 1.93 -23.78
C LYS A 161 -0.07 2.73 -22.68
N TYR A 162 -1.29 2.33 -22.33
CA TYR A 162 -2.08 2.97 -21.28
C TYR A 162 -1.89 2.31 -19.91
N THR A 163 -1.17 1.19 -19.85
CA THR A 163 -0.88 0.47 -18.63
C THR A 163 0.47 0.91 -18.08
N ARG A 164 0.54 1.18 -16.78
CA ARG A 164 1.78 1.53 -16.09
C ARG A 164 1.86 0.78 -14.77
N ILE A 165 3.06 0.63 -14.22
CA ILE A 165 3.23 0.17 -12.84
C ILE A 165 2.44 1.11 -11.93
N ALA A 166 1.57 0.55 -11.08
CA ALA A 166 0.76 1.33 -10.16
C ALA A 166 1.64 1.83 -9.01
N ARG A 167 2.17 3.04 -9.15
CA ARG A 167 2.99 3.69 -8.12
C ARG A 167 2.13 4.37 -7.06
N GLY A 168 2.55 4.29 -5.81
CA GLY A 168 1.93 5.07 -4.74
C GLY A 168 2.44 4.72 -3.35
N ILE A 169 2.12 5.60 -2.41
CA ILE A 169 2.39 5.43 -0.98
C ILE A 169 1.05 5.21 -0.30
N ASN A 170 0.96 4.17 0.53
CA ASN A 170 -0.21 3.89 1.35
C ASN A 170 0.19 3.91 2.82
N LEU A 171 -0.40 4.82 3.59
CA LEU A 171 -0.11 5.02 5.00
C LEU A 171 -1.29 4.54 5.85
N VAL A 172 -0.98 4.00 7.02
CA VAL A 172 -1.97 3.61 8.02
C VAL A 172 -1.64 4.32 9.32
N THR A 173 -2.61 5.04 9.87
CA THR A 173 -2.50 5.71 11.17
C THR A 173 -3.41 5.01 12.16
N PHE A 174 -2.89 4.72 13.35
CA PHE A 174 -3.63 4.05 14.41
C PHE A 174 -3.30 4.67 15.78
N VAL A 175 -4.26 4.59 16.70
CA VAL A 175 -4.11 4.99 18.09
C VAL A 175 -3.42 3.87 18.87
N VAL A 176 -2.50 4.23 19.75
CA VAL A 176 -1.72 3.31 20.58
C VAL A 176 -2.23 3.31 22.03
N THR A 177 -2.60 4.47 22.59
CA THR A 177 -2.99 4.66 24.02
C THR A 177 -4.38 4.15 24.41
N GLU A 178 -5.15 3.51 23.53
CA GLU A 178 -6.40 2.84 23.92
C GLU A 178 -6.16 1.42 24.48
N TYR A 179 -4.91 1.09 24.86
CA TYR A 179 -4.47 -0.22 25.37
C TYR A 179 -3.60 -0.12 26.62
#